data_AF-A0A2V7FRA6-F1
#
_entry.id   AF-A0A2V7FRA6-F1
#
_cell.length_a   1.000
_cell.length_b   1.000
_cell.length_c   1.000
_cell.angle_alpha   90.00
_cell.angle_beta   90.00
_cell.angle_gamma   90.00
#
_symmetry.space_group_name_H-M   'P 1'
#
loop_
_entity.id
_entity.type
_entity.pdbx_description
1 polymer ?
#
loop_
_entity_poly.entity_id
_entity_poly.type
_entity_poly.pdbx_seq_one_letter_code
_entity_poly.pdbx_strand_id
1 'polypeptide(L)' 'MRSKRPRSRKASGIVALVEQLSSGLGSHDGVVVGRGLARLLAEAYETRGRSVPAWVEQLMAYYGNHRTS' A
#
# COMPACT_ATOMS: atom_id res chain seq x y z
N MET A 1 -2.52 -22.96 7.76
CA MET A 1 -3.12 -21.67 7.36
C MET A 1 -2.93 -21.49 5.85
N ARG A 2 -4.01 -21.37 5.07
CA ARG A 2 -3.92 -21.24 3.60
C ARG A 2 -3.67 -19.78 3.25
N SER A 3 -2.44 -19.42 2.86
CA SER A 3 -2.16 -18.05 2.43
C SER A 3 -2.96 -17.76 1.16
N LYS A 4 -3.81 -16.74 1.23
CA LYS A 4 -4.68 -16.33 0.13
C LYS A 4 -3.80 -15.55 -0.86
N ARG A 5 -3.07 -16.28 -1.72
CA ARG A 5 -2.26 -15.66 -2.77
C ARG A 5 -3.13 -14.67 -3.57
N PRO A 6 -2.59 -13.51 -4.01
CA PRO A 6 -3.35 -12.56 -4.80
C PRO A 6 -3.89 -13.27 -6.05
N ARG A 7 -5.21 -13.29 -6.24
CA ARG A 7 -5.88 -14.03 -7.34
C ARG A 7 -5.70 -13.38 -8.72
N SER A 8 -4.84 -12.38 -8.85
CA SER A 8 -4.70 -11.55 -10.04
C SER A 8 -3.22 -11.24 -10.31
N ARG A 9 -2.76 -11.49 -11.55
CA ARG A 9 -1.42 -11.10 -12.02
C ARG A 9 -1.15 -9.61 -11.79
N LYS A 10 -2.18 -8.76 -11.90
CA LYS A 10 -2.06 -7.31 -11.64
C LYS A 10 -1.75 -7.04 -10.17
N ALA A 11 -2.40 -7.75 -9.25
CA ALA A 11 -2.15 -7.59 -7.82
C ALA A 11 -0.72 -8.05 -7.45
N SER A 12 -0.26 -9.17 -8.00
CA SER A 12 1.13 -9.61 -7.83
C SER A 12 2.14 -8.64 -8.43
N GLY A 13 1.83 -8.03 -9.58
CA GLY A 13 2.70 -7.02 -10.21
C GLY A 13 2.80 -5.74 -9.38
N ILE A 14 1.70 -5.31 -8.76
CA ILE A 14 1.72 -4.16 -7.83
C ILE A 14 2.56 -4.51 -6.59
N VAL A 15 2.38 -5.68 -5.99
CA VAL A 15 3.18 -6.11 -4.82
C VAL A 15 4.67 -6.16 -5.18
N ALA A 16 5.04 -6.76 -6.31
CA ALA A 16 6.43 -6.83 -6.75
C ALA A 16 7.05 -5.45 -7.03
N LEU A 17 6.28 -4.52 -7.62
CA LEU A 17 6.72 -3.14 -7.82
C LEU A 17 6.98 -2.45 -6.47
N VAL A 18 6.07 -2.62 -5.51
CA VAL A 18 6.21 -2.05 -4.16
C VAL A 18 7.43 -2.64 -3.45
N GLU A 19 7.65 -3.96 -3.53
CA GLU A 19 8.83 -4.61 -2.97
C GLU A 19 10.13 -4.10 -3.61
N GLN A 20 10.18 -3.98 -4.93
CA GLN A 20 11.37 -3.46 -5.63
C GLN A 20 11.68 -2.02 -5.23
N LEU A 21 10.66 -1.15 -5.22
CA LEU A 21 10.80 0.23 -4.74
C LEU A 21 11.26 0.26 -3.29
N SER A 22 10.72 -0.59 -2.41
CA SER A 22 11.05 -0.59 -0.98
C SER A 22 12.43 -1.21 -0.67
N SER A 23 12.92 -2.13 -1.51
CA SER A 23 14.23 -2.79 -1.33
C SER A 23 15.43 -1.93 -1.70
N GLY A 24 15.23 -0.92 -2.56
CA GLY A 24 16.27 0.02 -3.00
C GLY A 24 16.23 1.37 -2.27
N LEU A 25 15.14 1.64 -1.55
CA LEU A 25 14.92 2.89 -0.83
C LEU A 25 15.30 2.71 0.63
N GLY A 26 16.02 3.69 1.19
CA GLY A 26 16.26 3.75 2.63
C GLY A 26 14.93 3.79 3.41
N SER A 27 14.97 3.49 4.71
CA SER A 27 13.77 3.42 5.57
C SER A 27 12.86 4.65 5.46
N HIS A 28 13.44 5.84 5.27
CA HIS A 28 12.70 7.09 5.06
C HIS A 28 11.95 7.12 3.73
N ASP A 29 12.63 6.83 2.63
CA ASP A 29 12.04 6.91 1.28
C ASP A 29 11.00 5.80 1.06
N GLY A 30 11.19 4.62 1.66
CA GLY A 30 10.20 3.55 1.68
C GLY A 30 8.88 3.97 2.37
N VAL A 31 8.97 4.73 3.47
CA VAL A 31 7.79 5.28 4.17
C VAL A 31 7.07 6.31 3.30
N VAL A 32 7.79 7.20 2.61
CA VAL A 32 7.20 8.21 1.73
C VAL A 32 6.42 7.56 0.58
N VAL A 33 7.03 6.58 -0.09
CA VAL A 33 6.38 5.83 -1.19
C VAL A 33 5.18 5.04 -0.67
N GLY A 34 5.31 4.35 0.46
CA GLY A 34 4.23 3.61 1.09
C GLY A 34 3.02 4.48 1.45
N ARG A 35 3.27 5.68 2.00
CA ARG A 35 2.23 6.68 2.29
C ARG A 35 1.51 7.15 1.02
N GLY A 36 2.27 7.44 -0.04
CA GLY A 36 1.71 7.86 -1.33
C GLY A 36 0.79 6.78 -1.93
N LEU A 37 1.24 5.52 -1.92
CA LEU A 37 0.45 4.38 -2.41
C LEU A 37 -0.82 4.15 -1.60
N ALA A 38 -0.75 4.21 -0.27
CA ALA A 38 -1.91 4.04 0.59
C ALA A 38 -2.99 5.10 0.30
N ARG A 39 -2.56 6.36 0.09
CA ARG A 39 -3.46 7.46 -0.27
C ARG A 39 -4.09 7.28 -1.65
N LEU A 40 -3.30 6.94 -2.67
CA LEU A 40 -3.80 6.69 -4.02
C LEU A 40 -4.84 5.56 -4.06
N LEU A 41 -4.64 4.51 -3.26
CA LEU A 41 -5.60 3.42 -3.14
C LEU A 41 -6.92 3.91 -2.54
N ALA A 42 -6.88 4.65 -1.43
CA ALA A 42 -8.09 5.20 -0.80
C ALA A 42 -8.86 6.12 -1.77
N GLU A 43 -8.17 7.08 -2.38
CA GLU A 43 -8.75 8.01 -3.36
C GLU A 43 -9.39 7.27 -4.55
N ALA A 44 -8.78 6.18 -5.03
CA ALA A 44 -9.33 5.37 -6.12
C ALA A 44 -10.63 4.63 -5.75
N TYR A 45 -10.79 4.22 -4.49
CA TYR A 45 -12.05 3.62 -4.02
C TYR A 45 -13.13 4.69 -3.84
N GLU A 46 -12.79 5.82 -3.22
CA GLU A 46 -13.69 6.95 -3.01
C GLU A 46 -14.21 7.53 -4.33
N THR A 47 -13.32 7.74 -5.31
CA THR A 47 -13.68 8.24 -6.65
C THR A 47 -14.67 7.31 -7.37
N ARG A 48 -14.66 6.01 -7.04
CA ARG A 48 -15.59 5.02 -7.57
C ARG A 48 -16.88 4.89 -6.75
N GLY A 49 -17.09 5.74 -5.75
CA GLY A 49 -18.21 5.66 -4.82
C GLY A 49 -18.21 4.38 -3.99
N ARG A 50 -17.04 3.75 -3.80
CA ARG A 50 -16.89 2.51 -3.04
C ARG A 50 -16.28 2.78 -1.68
N SER A 51 -16.73 2.04 -0.69
CA SER A 51 -16.10 2.01 0.62
C SER A 51 -14.64 1.56 0.50
N VAL A 52 -13.76 2.24 1.23
CA VAL A 52 -12.36 1.87 1.34
C VAL A 52 -12.27 0.52 2.08
N PRO A 53 -11.56 -0.50 1.54
CA PRO A 53 -11.41 -1.77 2.23
C PRO A 53 -10.55 -1.65 3.48
N ALA A 54 -10.84 -2.42 4.52
CA ALA A 54 -10.10 -2.43 5.79
C ALA A 54 -8.58 -2.61 5.65
N TRP A 55 -8.11 -3.39 4.66
CA TRP A 55 -6.67 -3.55 4.44
C TRP A 55 -5.99 -2.26 3.92
N VAL A 56 -6.73 -1.40 3.20
CA VAL A 56 -6.25 -0.07 2.78
C VAL A 56 -6.22 0.87 3.96
N GLU A 57 -7.22 0.82 4.84
CA GLU A 57 -7.23 1.59 6.10
C GLU A 57 -6.06 1.22 7.01
N GLN A 58 -5.78 -0.08 7.14
CA GLN A 58 -4.61 -0.58 7.88
C GLN A 58 -3.30 -0.09 7.27
N LEU A 59 -3.21 -0.04 5.94
CA LEU A 59 -2.05 0.48 5.23
C LEU A 59 -1.86 1.98 5.47
N MET A 60 -2.95 2.76 5.43
CA MET A 60 -2.93 4.19 5.76
C MET A 60 -2.51 4.42 7.22
N ALA A 61 -3.01 3.63 8.17
CA ALA A 61 -2.63 3.74 9.58
C ALA A 61 -1.14 3.41 9.79
N TYR A 62 -0.64 2.35 9.14
CA TYR A 62 0.75 1.93 9.20
C TYR A 62 1.70 3.06 8.75
N TYR A 63 1.44 3.67 7.59
CA TYR A 63 2.27 4.79 7.09
C TYR A 63 1.90 6.17 7.67
N GLY A 64 0.75 6.31 8.32
CA GLY A 64 0.34 7.51 9.05
C GLY A 64 1.11 7.69 10.36
N ASN A 65 1.40 6.58 11.05
CA ASN A 65 2.10 6.56 12.33
C ASN A 65 3.62 6.78 12.23
N HIS A 66 4.23 6.63 11.05
CA HIS A 66 5.62 6.99 10.80
C HIS A 66 5.80 8.50 10.60
N ARG A 67 5.48 9.29 11.64
CA ARG A 67 5.93 10.68 11.73
C ARG A 67 7.42 10.62 12.10
N THR A 68 8.26 11.07 11.16
CA THR A 68 9.70 11.38 11.32
C THR A 68 10.19 11.35 12.77
N SER A 69 10.88 10.26 13.13
CA SER A 69 11.87 10.27 14.19
C SER A 69 13.26 10.29 13.57
#